data_AF-A0A0C9TZU5-F1
#
_entry.id   AF-A0A0C9TZU5-F1
#
_cell.length_a   1.000
_cell.length_b   1.000
_cell.length_c   1.000
_cell.angle_alpha   90.00
_cell.angle_beta   90.00
_cell.angle_gamma   90.00
#
_symmetry.space_group_name_H-M   'P 1'
#
loop_
_entity.id
_entity.type
_entity.pdbx_description
1 polymer ?
#
loop_
_entity_poly.entity_id
_entity_poly.type
_entity_poly.pdbx_seq_one_letter_code
_entity_poly.pdbx_strand_id
1 'polypeptide(L)'
;MDGDASWPLFQPLRKNKQVFTDAVVRDLSRALVEPKSNVAEDDDLPMDCDNDCEEEEALSLLPSPKQSPKKKKKLGMSASQIKFARDLCTTTHSVLQLLSTVFTVPALYQIFTDVQLRDMLTRVLTIPMADELPTPNARKTCALSIWLLQVQRLPEDVLIPAPTASRLLCVVEWRASLERKARRAQAVHDLSLYQPSTFIPAFTELLPSILANLLAPTLALRAQACQCLDADDYDGIIDFAAQAAGIPAQILCDPQLELTLKVGPPSSKGGTSPISSRSGQLAKKTGRSQSTRSNAAIKLGVVRELWASMWTTFPHNLLHTGGAKLIECLIEDESDLVWETDSPDDARKEWAKLCAETLVICDIDELRKFWEERSRSYAMMTYESGVQSLMWGCFIETWKADTEGSWEGTTILLGIPFE
;
A
#
# COMPACT_ATOMS: atom_id res chain seq x y z
N MET A 1 -22.13 3.42 26.75
CA MET A 1 -21.30 2.21 26.99
C MET A 1 -20.09 2.34 26.08
N ASP A 2 -18.96 2.80 26.63
CA ASP A 2 -17.72 3.08 25.89
C ASP A 2 -16.87 1.80 25.71
N GLY A 3 -17.42 0.83 24.97
CA GLY A 3 -16.77 -0.47 24.73
C GLY A 3 -15.61 -0.44 23.70
N ASP A 4 -15.49 0.63 22.90
CA ASP A 4 -14.52 0.72 21.80
C ASP A 4 -13.17 1.36 22.19
N ALA A 5 -12.77 1.22 23.45
CA ALA A 5 -11.44 1.62 23.94
C ALA A 5 -10.32 0.64 23.51
N SER A 6 -10.57 -0.28 22.59
CA SER A 6 -9.68 -1.39 22.23
C SER A 6 -8.35 -0.96 21.62
N TRP A 7 -8.23 0.27 21.10
CA TRP A 7 -7.01 0.74 20.43
C TRP A 7 -6.61 2.15 20.88
N PRO A 8 -5.74 2.28 21.91
CA PRO A 8 -5.21 3.55 22.37
C PRO A 8 -4.53 4.36 21.26
N LEU A 9 -3.96 3.67 20.27
CA LEU A 9 -3.30 4.27 19.11
C LEU A 9 -4.20 5.25 18.33
N PHE A 10 -5.51 4.97 18.26
CA PHE A 10 -6.47 5.80 17.51
C PHE A 10 -7.14 6.89 18.38
N GLN A 11 -6.77 7.05 19.65
CA GLN A 11 -7.33 8.09 20.52
C GLN A 11 -7.18 9.51 19.95
N PRO A 12 -6.03 9.93 19.38
CA PRO A 12 -5.91 11.25 18.77
C PRO A 12 -6.87 11.45 17.60
N LEU A 13 -7.07 10.42 16.77
CA LEU A 13 -7.96 10.46 15.63
C LEU A 13 -9.42 10.58 16.07
N ARG A 14 -9.84 9.81 17.09
CA ARG A 14 -11.20 9.91 17.68
C ARG A 14 -11.51 11.31 18.21
N LYS A 15 -10.55 11.93 18.92
CA LYS A 15 -10.70 13.29 19.48
C LYS A 15 -10.80 14.36 18.40
N ASN A 16 -10.14 14.17 17.27
CA ASN A 16 -10.03 15.16 16.20
C ASN A 16 -10.73 14.74 14.91
N LYS A 17 -11.75 13.86 14.99
CA LYS A 17 -12.39 13.26 13.80
C LYS A 17 -12.90 14.30 12.81
N GLN A 18 -13.56 15.36 13.29
CA GLN A 18 -14.12 16.40 12.42
C GLN A 18 -13.03 17.21 11.73
N VAL A 19 -12.03 17.66 12.49
CA VAL A 19 -10.89 18.41 11.95
C VAL A 19 -10.14 17.59 10.89
N PHE A 20 -9.99 16.28 11.14
CA PHE A 20 -9.42 15.35 10.17
C PHE A 20 -10.29 15.24 8.90
N THR A 21 -11.59 15.02 9.05
CA THR A 21 -12.52 14.94 7.91
C THR A 21 -12.49 16.23 7.08
N ASP A 22 -12.53 17.40 7.72
CA ASP A 22 -12.47 18.70 7.05
C ASP A 22 -11.16 18.88 6.28
N ALA A 23 -10.04 18.45 6.87
CA ALA A 23 -8.74 18.48 6.21
C ALA A 23 -8.70 17.55 4.98
N VAL A 24 -9.20 16.32 5.10
CA VAL A 24 -9.31 15.36 3.99
C VAL A 24 -10.18 15.92 2.87
N VAL A 25 -11.37 16.43 3.18
CA VAL A 25 -12.31 17.01 2.21
C VAL A 25 -11.68 18.21 1.48
N ARG A 26 -11.02 19.11 2.23
CA ARG A 26 -10.28 20.24 1.66
C ARG A 26 -9.19 19.75 0.71
N ASP A 27 -8.42 18.75 1.12
CA ASP A 27 -7.24 18.32 0.38
C ASP A 27 -7.61 17.47 -0.85
N LEU A 28 -8.69 16.70 -0.82
CA LEU A 28 -9.27 16.08 -2.02
C LEU A 28 -9.78 17.13 -3.02
N SER A 29 -10.40 18.21 -2.53
CA SER A 29 -10.93 19.27 -3.38
C SER A 29 -9.81 20.03 -4.13
N ARG A 30 -8.56 19.98 -3.65
CA ARG A 30 -7.39 20.57 -4.34
C ARG A 30 -7.10 19.93 -5.69
N ALA A 31 -7.54 18.69 -5.92
CA ALA A 31 -7.43 18.03 -7.22
C ALA A 31 -8.17 18.76 -8.35
N LEU A 32 -9.19 19.56 -7.99
CA LEU A 32 -10.06 20.30 -8.90
C LEU A 32 -9.69 21.79 -8.98
N VAL A 33 -8.69 22.24 -8.22
CA VAL A 33 -8.29 23.65 -8.19
C VAL A 33 -7.35 23.93 -9.36
N GLU A 34 -7.74 24.85 -10.23
CA GLU A 34 -6.85 25.39 -11.26
C GLU A 34 -5.73 26.21 -10.61
N PRO A 35 -4.45 25.99 -10.98
CA PRO A 35 -3.35 26.84 -10.55
C PRO A 35 -3.57 28.24 -11.13
N LYS A 36 -4.26 29.12 -10.38
CA LYS A 36 -4.60 30.46 -10.87
C LYS A 36 -3.32 31.20 -11.24
N SER A 37 -3.33 31.85 -12.40
CA SER A 37 -2.41 32.95 -12.69
C SER A 37 -2.81 34.15 -11.85
N ASN A 38 -2.46 34.13 -10.57
CA ASN A 38 -2.29 35.36 -9.82
C ASN A 38 -1.00 36.07 -10.30
N VAL A 39 -0.87 36.24 -11.62
CA VAL A 39 -0.14 37.38 -12.13
C VAL A 39 -1.12 38.51 -11.83
N ALA A 40 -0.99 39.10 -10.64
CA ALA A 40 -1.42 40.47 -10.49
C ALA A 40 -0.79 41.19 -11.68
N GLU A 41 -1.61 41.89 -12.47
CA GLU A 41 -1.17 42.84 -13.48
C GLU A 41 -0.46 44.02 -12.81
N ASP A 42 0.44 43.75 -11.85
CA ASP A 42 1.30 44.72 -11.22
C ASP A 42 2.47 44.95 -12.18
N ASP A 43 2.41 46.13 -12.79
CA ASP A 43 3.44 46.80 -13.56
C ASP A 43 3.78 46.18 -14.93
N ASP A 44 2.81 46.32 -15.86
CA ASP A 44 3.13 46.84 -17.19
C ASP A 44 3.81 48.23 -17.04
N LEU A 45 5.06 48.24 -16.61
CA LEU A 45 5.96 49.30 -17.05
C LEU A 45 6.25 49.00 -18.52
N PRO A 46 5.92 49.92 -19.45
CA PRO A 46 6.28 49.76 -20.85
C PRO A 46 7.80 49.74 -20.92
N MET A 47 8.38 48.55 -21.06
CA MET A 47 9.76 48.43 -21.48
C MET A 47 9.72 48.60 -23.00
N ASP A 48 9.81 49.87 -23.42
CA ASP A 48 10.13 50.28 -24.79
C ASP A 48 11.50 49.69 -25.14
N CYS A 49 11.50 48.43 -25.58
CA CYS A 49 12.63 47.81 -26.23
C CYS A 49 12.57 48.21 -27.71
N ASP A 50 12.96 49.45 -28.00
CA ASP A 50 13.46 49.83 -29.32
C ASP A 50 14.61 48.88 -29.66
N ASN A 51 14.31 47.85 -30.45
CA ASN A 51 15.34 47.02 -31.05
C ASN A 51 15.03 46.87 -32.53
N ASP A 52 15.41 47.93 -33.24
CA ASP A 52 15.76 47.89 -34.65
C ASP A 52 16.78 46.75 -34.86
N CYS A 53 16.30 45.61 -35.33
CA CYS A 53 17.13 44.57 -35.92
C CYS A 53 16.46 44.17 -37.24
N GLU A 54 16.71 45.02 -38.23
CA GLU A 54 16.45 44.77 -39.64
C GLU A 54 17.23 43.54 -40.14
N GLU A 55 16.56 42.80 -41.02
CA GLU A 55 17.08 42.11 -42.21
C GLU A 55 18.20 41.04 -42.06
N GLU A 56 17.83 39.79 -42.34
CA GLU A 56 18.31 39.15 -43.57
C GLU A 56 17.36 38.03 -44.03
N GLU A 57 16.68 38.31 -45.15
CA GLU A 57 15.84 37.39 -45.91
C GLU A 57 16.69 36.36 -46.68
N ALA A 58 16.58 35.08 -46.33
CA ALA A 58 16.95 33.99 -47.22
C ALA A 58 15.68 33.29 -47.76
N LEU A 59 15.36 33.65 -49.00
CA LEU A 59 14.32 33.12 -49.88
C LEU A 59 14.21 31.58 -49.83
N SER A 60 13.14 31.08 -49.23
CA SER A 60 12.70 29.68 -49.34
C SER A 60 11.37 29.62 -50.08
N LEU A 61 11.45 29.42 -51.40
CA LEU A 61 10.35 29.34 -52.36
C LEU A 61 9.57 28.01 -52.26
N LEU A 62 8.79 27.82 -51.19
CA LEU A 62 7.75 26.79 -51.17
C LEU A 62 6.37 27.41 -50.82
N PRO A 63 5.30 27.10 -51.58
CA PRO A 63 3.98 27.64 -51.33
C PRO A 63 3.40 27.04 -50.03
N SER A 64 3.48 27.80 -48.95
CA SER A 64 2.93 27.42 -47.65
C SER A 64 1.39 27.51 -47.64
N PRO A 65 0.67 26.56 -47.01
CA PRO A 65 -0.79 26.56 -46.93
C PRO A 65 -1.31 27.83 -46.23
N LYS A 66 -2.11 28.63 -46.95
CA LYS A 66 -2.48 30.01 -46.57
C LYS A 66 -3.41 30.18 -45.35
N GLN A 67 -3.88 29.12 -44.69
CA GLN A 67 -4.72 29.27 -43.49
C GLN A 67 -4.49 28.14 -42.49
N SER A 68 -3.37 28.21 -41.76
CA SER A 68 -3.21 27.43 -40.52
C SER A 68 -3.96 28.15 -39.39
N PRO A 69 -4.83 27.48 -38.62
CA PRO A 69 -5.55 28.11 -37.52
C PRO A 69 -4.54 28.73 -36.54
N LYS A 70 -4.66 30.04 -36.30
CA LYS A 70 -3.81 30.81 -35.38
C LYS A 70 -3.75 30.06 -34.05
N LYS A 71 -2.65 29.35 -33.79
CA LYS A 71 -2.42 28.66 -32.51
C LYS A 71 -2.46 29.73 -31.43
N LYS A 72 -3.52 29.74 -30.61
CA LYS A 72 -3.55 30.52 -29.37
C LYS A 72 -2.26 30.18 -28.62
N LYS A 73 -1.33 31.13 -28.47
CA LYS A 73 -0.11 30.96 -27.68
C LYS A 73 -0.58 30.57 -26.28
N LYS A 74 -0.49 29.28 -25.95
CA LYS A 74 -0.67 28.82 -24.58
C LYS A 74 0.46 29.49 -23.79
N LEU A 75 0.11 30.53 -23.04
CA LEU A 75 1.04 31.17 -22.11
C LEU A 75 1.58 30.05 -21.21
N GLY A 76 2.90 29.84 -21.23
CA GLY A 76 3.52 28.80 -20.41
C GLY A 76 3.24 29.06 -18.94
N MET A 77 3.05 28.00 -18.15
CA MET A 77 2.92 28.12 -16.70
C MET A 77 4.23 28.63 -16.11
N SER A 78 4.15 29.53 -15.13
CA SER A 78 5.32 30.00 -14.37
C SER A 78 5.89 28.88 -13.49
N ALA A 79 7.16 29.01 -13.09
CA ALA A 79 7.80 28.02 -12.21
C ALA A 79 7.06 27.86 -10.86
N SER A 80 6.53 28.96 -10.30
CA SER A 80 5.76 28.94 -9.06
C SER A 80 4.43 28.21 -9.22
N GLN A 81 3.74 28.37 -10.37
CA GLN A 81 2.52 27.63 -10.69
C GLN A 81 2.79 26.13 -10.85
N ILE A 82 3.86 25.75 -11.53
CA ILE A 82 4.24 24.34 -11.71
C ILE A 82 4.51 23.69 -10.35
N LYS A 83 5.26 24.38 -9.47
CA LYS A 83 5.53 23.89 -8.12
C LYS A 83 4.23 23.72 -7.33
N PHE A 84 3.38 24.75 -7.31
CA PHE A 84 2.10 24.72 -6.61
C PHE A 84 1.20 23.57 -7.12
N ALA A 85 1.08 23.39 -8.43
CA ALA A 85 0.29 22.32 -9.03
C ALA A 85 0.82 20.92 -8.65
N ARG A 86 2.15 20.76 -8.56
CA ARG A 86 2.78 19.51 -8.07
C ARG A 86 2.48 19.27 -6.61
N ASP A 87 2.58 20.29 -5.76
CA ASP A 87 2.30 20.19 -4.32
C ASP A 87 0.83 19.78 -4.05
N LEU A 88 -0.12 20.38 -4.77
CA LEU A 88 -1.54 20.01 -4.72
C LEU A 88 -1.76 18.54 -5.15
N CYS A 89 -1.10 18.14 -6.24
CA CYS A 89 -1.18 16.77 -6.76
C CYS A 89 -0.66 15.75 -5.74
N THR A 90 0.53 15.98 -5.17
CA THR A 90 1.14 15.10 -4.17
C THR A 90 0.25 14.99 -2.94
N THR A 91 -0.25 16.12 -2.43
CA THR A 91 -1.17 16.14 -1.29
C THR A 91 -2.42 15.30 -1.56
N THR A 92 -3.03 15.46 -2.74
CA THR A 92 -4.21 14.68 -3.14
C THR A 92 -3.89 13.18 -3.17
N HIS A 93 -2.75 12.78 -3.75
CA HIS A 93 -2.36 11.36 -3.84
C HIS A 93 -2.16 10.74 -2.47
N SER A 94 -1.48 11.44 -1.55
CA SER A 94 -1.30 10.97 -0.17
C SER A 94 -2.64 10.80 0.55
N VAL A 95 -3.59 11.71 0.35
CA VAL A 95 -4.94 11.58 0.94
C VAL A 95 -5.71 10.41 0.35
N LEU A 96 -5.62 10.18 -0.97
CA LEU A 96 -6.25 9.00 -1.61
C LEU A 96 -5.67 7.68 -1.07
N GLN A 97 -4.35 7.59 -0.89
CA GLN A 97 -3.71 6.41 -0.30
C GLN A 97 -4.05 6.20 1.18
N LEU A 98 -4.17 7.29 1.94
CA LEU A 98 -4.62 7.19 3.33
C LEU A 98 -6.08 6.69 3.39
N LEU A 99 -6.94 7.24 2.54
CA LEU A 99 -8.35 6.87 2.50
C LEU A 99 -8.57 5.44 2.02
N SER A 100 -7.73 4.88 1.14
CA SER A 100 -7.83 3.46 0.81
C SER A 100 -7.65 2.59 2.06
N THR A 101 -6.72 2.93 2.95
CA THR A 101 -6.56 2.21 4.21
C THR A 101 -7.75 2.44 5.15
N VAL A 102 -8.18 3.70 5.30
CA VAL A 102 -9.31 4.06 6.18
C VAL A 102 -10.60 3.36 5.75
N PHE A 103 -10.91 3.32 4.44
CA PHE A 103 -12.13 2.73 3.90
C PHE A 103 -12.10 1.21 3.81
N THR A 104 -10.92 0.58 3.88
CA THR A 104 -10.78 -0.89 3.79
C THR A 104 -10.75 -1.54 5.18
N VAL A 105 -10.16 -0.89 6.18
CA VAL A 105 -9.96 -1.47 7.51
C VAL A 105 -11.12 -1.10 8.44
N PRO A 106 -11.93 -2.06 8.92
CA PRO A 106 -13.09 -1.78 9.78
C PRO A 106 -12.77 -0.98 11.03
N ALA A 107 -11.66 -1.29 11.69
CA ALA A 107 -11.21 -0.56 12.88
C ALA A 107 -10.94 0.93 12.63
N LEU A 108 -10.67 1.33 11.38
CA LEU A 108 -10.41 2.72 11.02
C LEU A 108 -11.69 3.45 10.59
N TYR A 109 -12.50 2.90 9.67
CA TYR A 109 -13.71 3.62 9.26
C TYR A 109 -14.74 3.73 10.39
N GLN A 110 -14.81 2.77 11.32
CA GLN A 110 -15.72 2.81 12.48
C GLN A 110 -15.42 3.98 13.44
N ILE A 111 -14.26 4.63 13.33
CA ILE A 111 -13.93 5.85 14.10
C ILE A 111 -14.79 7.04 13.64
N PHE A 112 -15.20 7.04 12.37
CA PHE A 112 -15.92 8.11 11.74
C PHE A 112 -17.42 7.83 11.75
N THR A 113 -18.21 8.91 11.74
CA THR A 113 -19.66 8.79 11.55
C THR A 113 -19.98 8.52 10.08
N ASP A 114 -21.13 7.91 9.79
CA ASP A 114 -21.56 7.67 8.40
C ASP A 114 -21.62 8.96 7.58
N VAL A 115 -22.00 10.08 8.19
CA VAL A 115 -22.01 11.41 7.53
C VAL A 115 -20.60 11.80 7.09
N GLN A 116 -19.60 11.64 7.97
CA GLN A 116 -18.20 11.95 7.66
C GLN A 116 -17.64 11.02 6.57
N LEU A 117 -17.95 9.73 6.63
CA LEU A 117 -17.54 8.76 5.61
C LEU A 117 -18.16 9.11 4.25
N ARG A 118 -19.45 9.45 4.21
CA ARG A 118 -20.14 9.90 2.99
C ARG A 118 -19.57 11.20 2.43
N ASP A 119 -19.22 12.16 3.28
CA ASP A 119 -18.61 13.41 2.83
C ASP A 119 -17.25 13.17 2.17
N MET A 120 -16.40 12.34 2.79
CA MET A 120 -15.11 11.96 2.21
C MET A 120 -15.29 11.19 0.90
N LEU A 121 -16.18 10.18 0.87
CA LEU A 121 -16.46 9.39 -0.33
C LEU A 121 -17.03 10.24 -1.47
N THR A 122 -17.94 11.16 -1.16
CA THR A 122 -18.52 12.10 -2.14
C THR A 122 -17.43 12.94 -2.80
N ARG A 123 -16.45 13.42 -2.01
CA ARG A 123 -15.31 14.17 -2.57
C ARG A 123 -14.42 13.30 -3.43
N VAL A 124 -14.17 12.05 -3.06
CA VAL A 124 -13.43 11.11 -3.93
C VAL A 124 -14.15 10.93 -5.26
N LEU A 125 -15.49 10.77 -5.27
CA LEU A 125 -16.29 10.61 -6.48
C LEU A 125 -16.22 11.82 -7.42
N THR A 126 -16.03 13.04 -6.90
CA THR A 126 -15.92 14.23 -7.77
C THR A 126 -14.67 14.23 -8.66
N ILE A 127 -13.60 13.53 -8.27
CA ILE A 127 -12.33 13.49 -9.03
C ILE A 127 -12.49 12.75 -10.38
N PRO A 128 -12.95 11.49 -10.43
CA PRO A 128 -13.13 10.78 -11.68
C PRO A 128 -14.31 11.30 -12.51
N MET A 129 -15.28 11.96 -11.88
CA MET A 129 -16.42 12.60 -12.56
C MET A 129 -16.07 13.94 -13.22
N ALA A 130 -14.91 14.54 -12.90
CA ALA A 130 -14.48 15.78 -13.54
C ALA A 130 -14.08 15.53 -15.00
N ASP A 131 -14.60 16.37 -15.90
CA ASP A 131 -14.28 16.33 -17.34
C ASP A 131 -12.78 16.45 -17.59
N GLU A 132 -12.16 17.43 -16.93
CA GLU A 132 -10.72 17.67 -16.96
C GLU A 132 -10.20 17.91 -15.54
N LEU A 133 -9.02 17.35 -15.22
CA LEU A 133 -8.34 17.60 -13.97
C LEU A 133 -7.18 18.58 -14.22
N PRO A 134 -7.12 19.73 -13.54
CA PRO A 134 -6.08 20.72 -13.74
C PRO A 134 -4.70 20.30 -13.20
N THR A 135 -4.58 19.08 -12.68
CA THR A 135 -3.34 18.55 -12.11
C THR A 135 -2.39 18.04 -13.21
N PRO A 136 -1.06 18.20 -13.04
CA PRO A 136 -0.08 17.72 -14.02
C PRO A 136 -0.11 16.19 -14.21
N ASN A 137 -0.63 15.44 -13.22
CA ASN A 137 -0.74 13.98 -13.26
C ASN A 137 -2.21 13.50 -13.26
N ALA A 138 -3.10 14.20 -13.98
CA ALA A 138 -4.53 13.92 -14.06
C ALA A 138 -4.87 12.41 -14.22
N ARG A 139 -4.14 11.70 -15.09
CA ARG A 139 -4.33 10.26 -15.32
C ARG A 139 -4.09 9.43 -14.06
N LYS A 140 -3.01 9.71 -13.33
CA LYS A 140 -2.66 8.99 -12.09
C LYS A 140 -3.62 9.34 -10.95
N THR A 141 -3.96 10.61 -10.79
CA THR A 141 -4.92 11.09 -9.76
C THR A 141 -6.25 10.36 -9.90
N CYS A 142 -6.78 10.28 -11.12
CA CYS A 142 -8.01 9.57 -11.37
C CYS A 142 -7.87 8.05 -11.19
N ALA A 143 -6.78 7.44 -11.69
CA ALA A 143 -6.55 6.02 -11.50
C ALA A 143 -6.52 5.61 -10.01
N LEU A 144 -5.90 6.43 -9.16
CA LEU A 144 -5.90 6.22 -7.70
C LEU A 144 -7.30 6.37 -7.11
N SER A 145 -8.09 7.37 -7.55
CA SER A 145 -9.46 7.53 -7.08
C SER A 145 -10.36 6.34 -7.45
N ILE A 146 -10.25 5.82 -8.68
CA ILE A 146 -11.00 4.63 -9.12
C ILE A 146 -10.57 3.40 -8.32
N TRP A 147 -9.26 3.21 -8.14
CA TRP A 147 -8.75 2.10 -7.33
C TRP A 147 -9.25 2.16 -5.88
N LEU A 148 -9.23 3.32 -5.24
CA LEU A 148 -9.80 3.52 -3.90
C LEU A 148 -11.27 3.10 -3.87
N LEU A 149 -12.07 3.56 -4.84
CA LEU A 149 -13.50 3.23 -4.93
C LEU A 149 -13.75 1.74 -5.16
N GLN A 150 -12.81 1.02 -5.79
CA GLN A 150 -12.87 -0.43 -5.99
C GLN A 150 -12.55 -1.19 -4.69
N VAL A 151 -11.52 -0.78 -3.95
CA VAL A 151 -11.05 -1.53 -2.76
C VAL A 151 -11.80 -1.19 -1.49
N GLN A 152 -12.63 -0.14 -1.49
CA GLN A 152 -13.40 0.28 -0.31
C GLN A 152 -14.28 -0.86 0.25
N ARG A 153 -14.40 -0.90 1.58
CA ARG A 153 -15.19 -1.87 2.36
C ARG A 153 -16.10 -1.14 3.35
N LEU A 154 -16.74 -0.06 2.90
CA LEU A 154 -17.65 0.75 3.70
C LEU A 154 -19.01 0.03 3.85
N PRO A 155 -19.74 0.28 4.96
CA PRO A 155 -21.03 -0.35 5.20
C PRO A 155 -22.13 0.16 4.26
N GLU A 156 -23.21 -0.64 4.18
CA GLU A 156 -24.41 -0.36 3.36
C GLU A 156 -24.98 1.04 3.59
N ASP A 157 -25.09 1.47 4.84
CA ASP A 157 -25.68 2.76 5.21
C ASP A 157 -24.89 3.98 4.69
N VAL A 158 -23.60 3.78 4.39
CA VAL A 158 -22.74 4.79 3.79
C VAL A 158 -22.86 4.78 2.26
N LEU A 159 -23.04 3.61 1.66
CA LEU A 159 -23.04 3.40 0.20
C LEU A 159 -24.42 3.56 -0.45
N ILE A 160 -25.51 3.19 0.24
CA ILE A 160 -26.89 3.22 -0.27
C ILE A 160 -27.36 4.58 -0.75
N PRO A 161 -27.09 5.72 -0.07
CA PRO A 161 -27.70 6.98 -0.44
C PRO A 161 -27.60 7.20 -1.95
N ALA A 162 -28.76 7.24 -2.60
CA ALA A 162 -28.94 6.96 -4.04
C ALA A 162 -27.95 7.67 -4.99
N PRO A 163 -27.47 8.90 -4.72
CA PRO A 163 -26.46 9.51 -5.59
C PRO A 163 -25.14 8.75 -5.61
N THR A 164 -24.75 8.07 -4.54
CA THR A 164 -23.41 7.46 -4.38
C THR A 164 -23.27 6.19 -5.22
N ALA A 165 -24.24 5.27 -5.15
CA ALA A 165 -24.21 4.03 -5.93
C ALA A 165 -24.27 4.29 -7.44
N SER A 166 -25.20 5.16 -7.88
CA SER A 166 -25.28 5.56 -9.30
C SER A 166 -24.05 6.33 -9.76
N ARG A 167 -23.44 7.17 -8.91
CA ARG A 167 -22.18 7.85 -9.26
C ARG A 167 -20.99 6.91 -9.30
N LEU A 168 -20.92 5.92 -8.42
CA LEU A 168 -19.92 4.84 -8.49
C LEU A 168 -20.02 4.14 -9.84
N LEU A 169 -21.24 3.84 -10.31
CA LEU A 169 -21.49 3.30 -11.64
C LEU A 169 -20.97 4.23 -12.74
N CYS A 170 -21.40 5.51 -12.73
CA CYS A 170 -20.97 6.48 -13.72
C CYS A 170 -19.44 6.68 -13.72
N VAL A 171 -18.78 6.55 -12.57
CA VAL A 171 -17.32 6.64 -12.46
C VAL A 171 -16.63 5.45 -13.12
N VAL A 172 -17.16 4.24 -12.91
CA VAL A 172 -16.69 3.02 -13.57
C VAL A 172 -16.97 3.07 -15.08
N GLU A 173 -18.06 3.72 -15.49
CA GLU A 173 -18.52 3.82 -16.89
C GLU A 173 -17.86 4.96 -17.68
N TRP A 174 -17.82 6.20 -17.17
CA TRP A 174 -17.48 7.41 -17.95
C TRP A 174 -16.06 7.43 -18.51
N ARG A 175 -15.06 6.89 -17.77
CA ARG A 175 -13.68 6.81 -18.28
C ARG A 175 -13.37 5.55 -19.10
N ALA A 176 -14.41 4.81 -19.49
CA ALA A 176 -14.34 3.66 -20.38
C ALA A 176 -13.86 3.99 -21.81
N SER A 177 -13.89 5.25 -22.20
CA SER A 177 -13.71 5.65 -23.60
C SER A 177 -12.30 5.37 -24.14
N LEU A 178 -11.22 5.52 -23.35
CA LEU A 178 -9.90 5.66 -24.01
C LEU A 178 -8.83 4.58 -23.87
N GLU A 179 -8.60 3.83 -22.78
CA GLU A 179 -7.35 3.01 -22.81
C GLU A 179 -7.16 1.83 -21.85
N ARG A 180 -8.02 1.57 -20.85
CA ARG A 180 -7.80 0.44 -19.91
C ARG A 180 -9.11 -0.22 -19.52
N LYS A 181 -9.49 -1.27 -20.25
CA LYS A 181 -10.78 -1.97 -20.08
C LYS A 181 -10.75 -3.07 -19.00
N ALA A 182 -9.62 -3.75 -18.81
CA ALA A 182 -9.49 -4.87 -17.86
C ALA A 182 -9.76 -4.47 -16.38
N ARG A 183 -9.36 -3.27 -15.95
CA ARG A 183 -9.60 -2.84 -14.56
C ARG A 183 -11.08 -2.58 -14.22
N ARG A 184 -11.96 -2.45 -15.23
CA ARG A 184 -13.40 -2.24 -15.02
C ARG A 184 -14.11 -3.51 -14.58
N ALA A 185 -13.78 -4.60 -15.26
CA ALA A 185 -14.23 -5.95 -14.95
C ALA A 185 -14.03 -6.25 -13.46
N GLN A 186 -12.78 -6.09 -13.01
CA GLN A 186 -12.39 -6.35 -11.64
C GLN A 186 -13.14 -5.48 -10.64
N ALA A 187 -13.31 -4.19 -10.92
CA ALA A 187 -14.02 -3.30 -10.00
C ALA A 187 -15.51 -3.66 -9.87
N VAL A 188 -16.18 -3.96 -10.99
CA VAL A 188 -17.59 -4.40 -11.00
C VAL A 188 -17.72 -5.71 -10.22
N HIS A 189 -16.81 -6.65 -10.48
CA HIS A 189 -16.76 -7.94 -9.83
C HIS A 189 -16.55 -7.81 -8.31
N ASP A 190 -15.47 -7.15 -7.88
CA ASP A 190 -15.10 -7.01 -6.47
C ASP A 190 -16.20 -6.32 -5.66
N LEU A 191 -16.84 -5.30 -6.23
CA LEU A 191 -17.94 -4.59 -5.58
C LEU A 191 -19.21 -5.46 -5.52
N SER A 192 -19.50 -6.23 -6.56
CA SER A 192 -20.62 -7.18 -6.59
C SER A 192 -20.46 -8.30 -5.56
N LEU A 193 -19.23 -8.82 -5.40
CA LEU A 193 -18.93 -9.83 -4.38
C LEU A 193 -19.03 -9.25 -2.97
N TYR A 194 -18.49 -8.04 -2.77
CA TYR A 194 -18.47 -7.44 -1.45
C TYR A 194 -19.87 -7.08 -0.95
N GLN A 195 -20.70 -6.48 -1.80
CA GLN A 195 -22.04 -6.04 -1.41
C GLN A 195 -23.06 -6.19 -2.55
N PRO A 196 -23.56 -7.42 -2.78
CA PRO A 196 -24.40 -7.73 -3.92
C PRO A 196 -25.72 -6.96 -3.93
N SER A 197 -26.34 -6.74 -2.76
CA SER A 197 -27.60 -6.00 -2.62
C SER A 197 -27.51 -4.57 -3.15
N THR A 198 -26.39 -3.90 -2.92
CA THR A 198 -26.16 -2.51 -3.33
C THR A 198 -25.70 -2.43 -4.77
N PHE A 199 -24.74 -3.27 -5.16
CA PHE A 199 -24.02 -3.11 -6.41
C PHE A 199 -24.60 -3.87 -7.60
N ILE A 200 -25.19 -5.06 -7.40
CA ILE A 200 -25.80 -5.81 -8.50
C ILE A 200 -26.92 -5.01 -9.17
N PRO A 201 -27.90 -4.41 -8.44
CA PRO A 201 -28.93 -3.59 -9.06
C PRO A 201 -28.36 -2.43 -9.87
N ALA A 202 -27.31 -1.77 -9.35
CA ALA A 202 -26.64 -0.69 -10.06
C ALA A 202 -25.95 -1.17 -11.35
N PHE A 203 -25.34 -2.36 -11.34
CA PHE A 203 -24.65 -2.93 -12.51
C PHE A 203 -25.57 -3.55 -13.57
N THR A 204 -26.88 -3.70 -13.29
CA THR A 204 -27.82 -4.26 -14.28
C THR A 204 -27.84 -3.46 -15.58
N GLU A 205 -27.63 -2.14 -15.53
CA GLU A 205 -27.58 -1.27 -16.70
C GLU A 205 -26.33 -1.51 -17.56
N LEU A 206 -25.24 -2.03 -16.96
CA LEU A 206 -24.00 -2.35 -17.67
C LEU A 206 -24.05 -3.73 -18.35
N LEU A 207 -24.89 -4.65 -17.87
CA LEU A 207 -24.96 -6.02 -18.39
C LEU A 207 -25.18 -6.09 -19.91
N PRO A 208 -26.12 -5.35 -20.52
CA PRO A 208 -26.28 -5.37 -21.99
C PRO A 208 -24.99 -4.99 -22.73
N SER A 209 -24.23 -4.01 -22.20
CA SER A 209 -22.96 -3.58 -22.82
C SER A 209 -21.85 -4.63 -22.65
N ILE A 210 -21.78 -5.31 -21.50
CA ILE A 210 -20.84 -6.39 -21.24
C ILE A 210 -21.15 -7.58 -22.16
N LEU A 211 -22.42 -7.97 -22.25
CA LEU A 211 -22.89 -9.05 -23.13
C LEU A 211 -22.67 -8.71 -24.62
N ALA A 212 -22.88 -7.46 -25.02
CA ALA A 212 -22.57 -7.01 -26.38
C ALA A 212 -21.06 -7.11 -26.69
N ASN A 213 -20.19 -6.82 -25.70
CA ASN A 213 -18.74 -6.94 -25.87
C ASN A 213 -18.27 -8.41 -25.95
N LEU A 214 -18.99 -9.38 -25.36
CA LEU A 214 -18.74 -10.80 -25.61
C LEU A 214 -18.96 -11.21 -27.08
N LEU A 215 -19.80 -10.46 -27.80
CA LEU A 215 -20.10 -10.68 -29.21
C LEU A 215 -19.26 -9.79 -30.14
N ALA A 216 -18.32 -9.01 -29.59
CA ALA A 216 -17.49 -8.11 -30.39
C ALA A 216 -16.59 -8.87 -31.37
N PRO A 217 -16.29 -8.28 -32.55
CA PRO A 217 -15.50 -8.96 -33.58
C PRO A 217 -14.04 -9.21 -33.20
N THR A 218 -13.50 -8.49 -32.20
CA THR A 218 -12.11 -8.62 -31.77
C THR A 218 -11.98 -9.50 -30.52
N LEU A 219 -10.99 -10.39 -30.51
CA LEU A 219 -10.70 -11.27 -29.37
C LEU A 219 -10.43 -10.46 -28.08
N ALA A 220 -9.77 -9.31 -28.19
CA ALA A 220 -9.45 -8.45 -27.06
C ALA A 220 -10.71 -7.93 -26.32
N LEU A 221 -11.76 -7.53 -27.05
CA LEU A 221 -13.01 -7.08 -26.44
C LEU A 221 -13.79 -8.24 -25.81
N ARG A 222 -13.76 -9.41 -26.45
CA ARG A 222 -14.39 -10.63 -25.93
C ARG A 222 -13.71 -11.13 -24.67
N ALA A 223 -12.38 -11.23 -24.66
CA ALA A 223 -11.60 -11.62 -23.48
C ALA A 223 -11.82 -10.66 -22.31
N GLN A 224 -11.93 -9.36 -22.57
CA GLN A 224 -12.25 -8.37 -21.54
C GLN A 224 -13.68 -8.51 -21.00
N ALA A 225 -14.65 -8.78 -21.87
CA ALA A 225 -16.01 -9.05 -21.44
C ALA A 225 -16.13 -10.39 -20.69
N CYS A 226 -15.34 -11.40 -21.08
CA CYS A 226 -15.17 -12.62 -20.30
C CYS A 226 -14.56 -12.28 -18.94
N GLN A 227 -13.47 -11.52 -18.84
CA GLN A 227 -12.92 -11.06 -17.55
C GLN A 227 -13.93 -10.28 -16.70
N CYS A 228 -14.87 -9.53 -17.29
CA CYS A 228 -15.96 -8.89 -16.53
C CYS A 228 -16.94 -9.91 -15.90
N LEU A 229 -17.01 -11.11 -16.47
CA LEU A 229 -17.90 -12.20 -16.06
C LEU A 229 -17.16 -13.32 -15.34
N ASP A 230 -15.85 -13.39 -15.51
CA ASP A 230 -14.94 -14.41 -14.99
C ASP A 230 -14.25 -13.81 -13.77
N ALA A 231 -14.61 -14.36 -12.61
CA ALA A 231 -14.26 -13.86 -11.28
C ALA A 231 -12.77 -14.00 -10.92
N ASP A 232 -11.98 -14.66 -11.77
CA ASP A 232 -10.68 -15.22 -11.41
C ASP A 232 -9.56 -14.77 -12.38
N ASP A 233 -9.07 -13.53 -12.25
CA ASP A 233 -7.70 -13.19 -12.73
C ASP A 233 -6.66 -13.81 -11.79
N TYR A 234 -6.71 -15.13 -11.71
CA TYR A 234 -5.90 -15.92 -10.79
C TYR A 234 -4.41 -15.66 -11.03
N ASP A 235 -3.99 -15.56 -12.30
CA ASP A 235 -2.60 -15.25 -12.69
C ASP A 235 -2.17 -13.85 -12.22
N GLY A 236 -3.01 -12.83 -12.39
CA GLY A 236 -2.73 -11.49 -11.90
C GLY A 236 -2.64 -11.40 -10.37
N ILE A 237 -3.46 -12.18 -9.65
CA ILE A 237 -3.39 -12.27 -8.18
C ILE A 237 -2.13 -13.03 -7.74
N ILE A 238 -1.72 -14.11 -8.44
CA ILE A 238 -0.44 -14.79 -8.20
C ILE A 238 0.71 -13.80 -8.37
N ASP A 239 0.76 -13.07 -9.48
CA ASP A 239 1.83 -12.11 -9.76
C ASP A 239 1.89 -11.01 -8.71
N PHE A 240 0.73 -10.50 -8.28
CA PHE A 240 0.67 -9.50 -7.23
C PHE A 240 1.08 -10.05 -5.87
N ALA A 241 0.62 -11.25 -5.48
CA ALA A 241 0.99 -11.91 -4.24
C ALA A 241 2.50 -12.19 -4.21
N ALA A 242 3.08 -12.66 -5.32
CA ALA A 242 4.51 -12.87 -5.47
C ALA A 242 5.32 -11.56 -5.37
N GLN A 243 4.83 -10.46 -5.96
CA GLN A 243 5.46 -9.14 -5.81
C GLN A 243 5.35 -8.60 -4.38
N ALA A 244 4.19 -8.75 -3.75
CA ALA A 244 3.97 -8.34 -2.38
C ALA A 244 4.89 -9.12 -1.42
N ALA A 245 5.09 -10.41 -1.66
CA ALA A 245 5.98 -11.27 -0.87
C ALA A 245 7.46 -10.91 -1.05
N GLY A 246 7.81 -10.32 -2.20
CA GLY A 246 9.12 -9.75 -2.44
C GLY A 246 9.47 -8.56 -1.53
N ILE A 247 8.48 -7.86 -0.96
CA ILE A 247 8.72 -6.72 -0.05
C ILE A 247 9.30 -7.20 1.30
N PRO A 248 8.70 -8.18 2.01
CA PRO A 248 9.33 -8.90 3.12
C PRO A 248 10.80 -9.27 2.88
N ALA A 249 11.09 -9.91 1.75
CA ALA A 249 12.45 -10.32 1.39
C ALA A 249 13.39 -9.10 1.25
N GLN A 250 12.95 -8.05 0.55
CA GLN A 250 13.73 -6.81 0.42
C GLN A 250 14.04 -6.14 1.77
N ILE A 251 13.11 -6.18 2.73
CA ILE A 251 13.32 -5.63 4.08
C ILE A 251 14.43 -6.39 4.83
N LEU A 252 14.48 -7.72 4.67
CA LEU A 252 15.52 -8.57 5.27
C LEU A 252 16.89 -8.27 4.63
N CYS A 253 16.94 -8.32 3.29
CA CYS A 253 18.17 -8.19 2.51
C CYS A 253 18.75 -6.77 2.45
N ASP A 254 18.06 -5.73 2.95
CA ASP A 254 18.56 -4.35 2.92
C ASP A 254 19.48 -4.06 4.12
N PRO A 255 20.82 -4.04 3.97
CA PRO A 255 21.74 -3.78 5.08
C PRO A 255 21.66 -2.34 5.60
N GLN A 256 21.07 -1.41 4.84
CA GLN A 256 20.96 0.00 5.23
C GLN A 256 19.72 0.30 6.07
N LEU A 257 18.77 -0.63 6.12
CA LEU A 257 17.54 -0.45 6.89
C LEU A 257 17.80 -0.65 8.39
N GLU A 258 18.00 0.45 9.11
CA GLU A 258 18.05 0.49 10.57
C GLU A 258 16.66 0.79 11.15
N LEU A 259 16.04 -0.20 11.80
CA LEU A 259 14.76 -0.07 12.51
C LEU A 259 14.95 0.25 13.99
N THR A 260 16.18 0.20 14.50
CA THR A 260 16.51 0.63 15.86
C THR A 260 16.40 2.15 15.95
N LEU A 261 15.61 2.64 16.92
CA LEU A 261 15.60 4.06 17.23
C LEU A 261 16.98 4.42 17.80
N LYS A 262 17.79 5.18 17.04
CA LYS A 262 19.00 5.81 17.56
C LYS A 262 18.58 6.73 18.71
N VAL A 263 18.65 6.21 19.93
CA VAL A 263 18.56 7.02 21.14
C VAL A 263 19.77 7.95 21.05
N GLY A 264 19.51 9.20 20.72
CA GLY A 264 20.57 10.20 20.61
C GLY A 264 21.42 10.20 21.87
N PRO A 265 22.72 10.51 21.78
CA PRO A 265 23.61 10.52 22.92
C PRO A 265 22.95 11.31 24.05
N PRO A 266 22.95 10.79 25.30
CA PRO A 266 22.29 11.44 26.41
C PRO A 266 22.80 12.88 26.45
N SER A 267 21.91 13.83 26.16
CA SER A 267 22.26 15.24 26.10
C SER A 267 22.85 15.60 27.46
N SER A 268 24.17 15.75 27.51
CA SER A 268 24.92 16.10 28.71
C SER A 268 24.69 17.57 29.04
N LYS A 269 23.44 17.97 29.26
CA LYS A 269 23.15 19.26 29.87
C LYS A 269 23.32 19.10 31.37
N GLY A 270 24.55 19.33 31.80
CA GLY A 270 24.87 19.68 33.17
C GLY A 270 24.00 20.86 33.60
N GLY A 271 22.95 20.55 34.34
CA GLY A 271 22.13 21.51 35.05
C GLY A 271 22.18 21.13 36.53
N THR A 272 23.20 21.59 37.23
CA THR A 272 23.22 21.63 38.69
C THR A 272 22.03 22.46 39.15
N SER A 273 21.02 21.82 39.73
CA SER A 273 20.01 22.49 40.55
C SER A 273 19.84 21.68 41.83
N PRO A 274 20.12 22.28 43.01
CA PRO A 274 20.00 21.61 44.28
C PRO A 274 18.60 21.81 44.87
N ILE A 275 18.16 20.79 45.61
CA ILE A 275 17.22 20.85 46.73
C ILE A 275 15.75 21.15 46.36
N SER A 276 14.90 20.12 46.45
CA SER A 276 13.86 20.14 47.49
C SER A 276 13.34 18.74 47.78
N SER A 277 13.44 18.40 49.05
CA SER A 277 12.99 17.19 49.71
C SER A 277 11.47 17.11 49.70
N ARG A 278 10.96 15.87 49.66
CA ARG A 278 10.03 15.27 50.64
C ARG A 278 8.81 14.58 50.01
N SER A 279 8.52 13.44 50.64
CA SER A 279 7.25 12.70 50.67
C SER A 279 7.14 11.56 49.65
N GLY A 280 7.34 10.36 50.19
CA GLY A 280 7.29 9.11 49.48
C GLY A 280 5.89 8.72 49.05
N GLN A 281 5.80 8.17 47.85
CA GLN A 281 4.90 7.08 47.55
C GLN A 281 5.66 6.06 46.72
N LEU A 282 5.73 4.86 47.29
CA LEU A 282 6.39 3.67 46.80
C LEU A 282 5.59 3.11 45.59
N ALA A 283 5.55 3.85 44.48
CA ALA A 283 5.08 3.31 43.22
C ALA A 283 6.19 2.41 42.68
N LYS A 284 6.06 1.11 42.93
CA LYS A 284 6.89 0.03 42.36
C LYS A 284 6.66 0.04 40.84
N LYS A 285 7.27 1.02 40.18
CA LYS A 285 7.27 1.17 38.73
C LYS A 285 8.09 0.01 38.22
N THR A 286 7.41 -1.07 37.83
CA THR A 286 7.95 -2.13 37.00
C THR A 286 8.37 -1.48 35.70
N GLY A 287 9.55 -0.88 35.70
CA GLY A 287 10.27 -0.50 34.51
C GLY A 287 10.54 -1.79 33.78
N ARG A 288 9.63 -2.15 32.87
CA ARG A 288 9.94 -3.04 31.76
C ARG A 288 11.15 -2.37 31.13
N SER A 289 12.36 -2.88 31.42
CA SER A 289 13.53 -2.51 30.65
C SER A 289 13.10 -2.73 29.21
N GLN A 290 13.09 -1.66 28.42
CA GLN A 290 12.98 -1.84 26.99
C GLN A 290 14.18 -2.72 26.64
N SER A 291 13.94 -4.01 26.49
CA SER A 291 14.95 -4.94 26.01
C SER A 291 15.37 -4.35 24.67
N THR A 292 16.62 -3.90 24.60
CA THR A 292 17.23 -3.38 23.40
C THR A 292 17.33 -4.55 22.45
N ARG A 293 16.22 -4.85 21.76
CA ARG A 293 16.21 -5.83 20.70
C ARG A 293 17.16 -5.33 19.63
N SER A 294 17.95 -6.25 19.14
CA SER A 294 18.87 -6.02 18.05
C SER A 294 18.11 -5.70 16.75
N ASN A 295 18.82 -5.13 15.77
CA ASN A 295 18.18 -4.68 14.54
C ASN A 295 17.63 -5.87 13.73
N ALA A 296 18.36 -6.98 13.67
CA ALA A 296 17.90 -8.16 12.96
C ALA A 296 16.64 -8.75 13.61
N ALA A 297 16.59 -8.84 14.95
CA ALA A 297 15.39 -9.30 15.65
C ALA A 297 14.16 -8.40 15.37
N ILE A 298 14.35 -7.08 15.27
CA ILE A 298 13.26 -6.15 14.91
C ILE A 298 12.84 -6.35 13.45
N LYS A 299 13.78 -6.47 12.51
CA LYS A 299 13.49 -6.73 11.09
C LYS A 299 12.70 -8.02 10.91
N LEU A 300 13.19 -9.12 11.48
CA LEU A 300 12.52 -10.42 11.44
C LEU A 300 11.12 -10.34 12.03
N GLY A 301 10.96 -9.66 13.17
CA GLY A 301 9.64 -9.45 13.77
C GLY A 301 8.69 -8.65 12.87
N VAL A 302 9.13 -7.56 12.26
CA VAL A 302 8.31 -6.76 11.33
C VAL A 302 7.93 -7.57 10.09
N VAL A 303 8.90 -8.28 9.51
CA VAL A 303 8.70 -9.13 8.34
C VAL A 303 7.71 -10.25 8.63
N ARG A 304 7.77 -10.85 9.82
CA ARG A 304 6.81 -11.85 10.27
C ARG A 304 5.38 -11.32 10.35
N GLU A 305 5.18 -10.13 10.94
CA GLU A 305 3.84 -9.51 11.01
C GLU A 305 3.31 -9.14 9.60
N LEU A 306 4.18 -8.68 8.70
CA LEU A 306 3.81 -8.43 7.30
C LEU A 306 3.45 -9.74 6.59
N TRP A 307 4.22 -10.81 6.80
CA TRP A 307 3.95 -12.13 6.23
C TRP A 307 2.62 -12.70 6.75
N ALA A 308 2.35 -12.64 8.05
CA ALA A 308 1.07 -13.04 8.63
C ALA A 308 -0.11 -12.22 8.07
N SER A 309 0.09 -10.91 7.85
CA SER A 309 -0.92 -10.06 7.20
C SER A 309 -1.17 -10.48 5.75
N MET A 310 -0.12 -10.85 5.01
CA MET A 310 -0.25 -11.38 3.66
C MET A 310 -0.98 -12.72 3.65
N TRP A 311 -0.58 -13.64 4.52
CA TRP A 311 -1.18 -14.96 4.67
C TRP A 311 -2.69 -14.86 4.94
N THR A 312 -3.12 -13.96 5.83
CA THR A 312 -4.55 -13.76 6.09
C THR A 312 -5.31 -13.06 4.96
N THR A 313 -4.60 -12.43 4.02
CA THR A 313 -5.21 -11.68 2.90
C THR A 313 -5.30 -12.51 1.62
N PHE A 314 -4.34 -13.41 1.37
CA PHE A 314 -4.25 -14.21 0.16
C PHE A 314 -4.58 -15.69 0.42
N PRO A 315 -5.31 -16.37 -0.48
CA PRO A 315 -5.40 -17.83 -0.48
C PRO A 315 -4.01 -18.48 -0.46
N HIS A 316 -3.83 -19.56 0.31
CA HIS A 316 -2.52 -20.18 0.58
C HIS A 316 -1.81 -20.61 -0.71
N ASN A 317 -2.56 -21.16 -1.66
CA ASN A 317 -2.08 -21.59 -2.97
C ASN A 317 -1.51 -20.47 -3.84
N LEU A 318 -1.74 -19.20 -3.50
CA LEU A 318 -1.20 -18.06 -4.23
C LEU A 318 0.15 -17.59 -3.68
N LEU A 319 0.50 -18.02 -2.48
CA LEU A 319 1.70 -17.55 -1.78
C LEU A 319 2.92 -18.46 -1.98
N HIS A 320 2.78 -19.63 -2.60
CA HIS A 320 3.91 -20.58 -2.77
C HIS A 320 5.15 -19.94 -3.37
N THR A 321 5.02 -19.24 -4.51
CA THR A 321 6.16 -18.57 -5.17
C THR A 321 6.77 -17.46 -4.31
N GLY A 322 5.94 -16.73 -3.56
CA GLY A 322 6.38 -15.68 -2.65
C GLY A 322 7.11 -16.23 -1.43
N GLY A 323 6.57 -17.29 -0.83
CA GLY A 323 7.12 -17.99 0.33
C GLY A 323 8.44 -18.67 0.00
N ALA A 324 8.55 -19.32 -1.16
CA ALA A 324 9.79 -19.93 -1.63
C ALA A 324 10.93 -18.90 -1.72
N LYS A 325 10.66 -17.73 -2.31
CA LYS A 325 11.64 -16.63 -2.37
C LYS A 325 12.03 -16.09 -0.99
N LEU A 326 11.04 -15.94 -0.10
CA LEU A 326 11.32 -15.48 1.27
C LEU A 326 12.20 -16.49 2.02
N ILE A 327 11.97 -17.78 1.84
CA ILE A 327 12.80 -18.85 2.42
C ILE A 327 14.21 -18.86 1.84
N GLU A 328 14.34 -18.69 0.53
CA GLU A 328 15.65 -18.55 -0.13
C GLU A 328 16.45 -17.40 0.49
N CYS A 329 15.84 -16.21 0.63
CA CYS A 329 16.49 -15.07 1.31
C CYS A 329 16.83 -15.36 2.77
N LEU A 330 15.97 -16.06 3.52
CA LEU A 330 16.23 -16.39 4.92
C LEU A 330 17.40 -17.37 5.11
N ILE A 331 17.62 -18.27 4.15
CA ILE A 331 18.76 -19.18 4.13
C ILE A 331 20.03 -18.44 3.72
N GLU A 332 19.99 -17.69 2.62
CA GLU A 332 21.16 -16.98 2.07
C GLU A 332 21.73 -15.97 3.07
N ASP A 333 20.86 -15.22 3.76
CA ASP A 333 21.26 -14.18 4.71
C ASP A 333 21.25 -14.66 6.17
N GLU A 334 21.24 -15.98 6.43
CA GLU A 334 21.18 -16.53 7.79
C GLU A 334 22.33 -15.99 8.68
N SER A 335 23.53 -15.86 8.13
CA SER A 335 24.70 -15.34 8.86
C SER A 335 24.50 -13.90 9.31
N ASP A 336 23.80 -13.07 8.54
CA ASP A 336 23.66 -11.65 8.85
C ASP A 336 22.44 -11.41 9.75
N LEU A 337 21.42 -12.26 9.61
CA LEU A 337 20.17 -12.17 10.36
C LEU A 337 20.26 -12.80 11.76
N VAL A 338 21.13 -13.78 11.96
CA VAL A 338 21.15 -14.62 13.17
C VAL A 338 22.40 -14.37 14.04
N TRP A 339 23.47 -13.83 13.46
CA TRP A 339 24.80 -13.71 14.11
C TRP A 339 25.05 -12.32 14.70
N GLU A 340 24.20 -11.91 15.65
CA GLU A 340 24.40 -10.68 16.41
C GLU A 340 25.06 -10.95 17.77
N THR A 341 26.02 -10.12 18.18
CA THR A 341 26.78 -10.29 19.44
C THR A 341 25.97 -9.96 20.69
N ASP A 342 25.01 -9.04 20.60
CA ASP A 342 24.43 -8.40 21.79
C ASP A 342 23.22 -9.16 22.35
N SER A 343 22.46 -9.85 21.50
CA SER A 343 21.27 -10.64 21.88
C SER A 343 20.90 -11.69 20.81
N PRO A 344 21.80 -12.62 20.48
CA PRO A 344 21.62 -13.52 19.34
C PRO A 344 20.36 -14.39 19.44
N ASP A 345 19.95 -14.75 20.66
CA ASP A 345 18.84 -15.67 20.89
C ASP A 345 17.48 -15.11 20.45
N ASP A 346 17.28 -13.77 20.51
CA ASP A 346 16.02 -13.17 20.08
C ASP A 346 15.89 -13.21 18.55
N ALA A 347 16.95 -12.85 17.82
CA ALA A 347 16.97 -12.94 16.36
C ALA A 347 16.81 -14.39 15.88
N ARG A 348 17.53 -15.34 16.50
CA ARG A 348 17.41 -16.79 16.24
C ARG A 348 15.98 -17.31 16.38
N LYS A 349 15.30 -16.91 17.46
CA LYS A 349 13.90 -17.30 17.71
C LYS A 349 12.96 -16.73 16.65
N GLU A 350 13.09 -15.44 16.34
CA GLU A 350 12.22 -14.80 15.36
C GLU A 350 12.47 -15.34 13.94
N TRP A 351 13.72 -15.62 13.58
CA TRP A 351 14.09 -16.30 12.34
C TRP A 351 13.45 -17.69 12.25
N ALA A 352 13.58 -18.51 13.30
CA ALA A 352 13.03 -19.88 13.31
C ALA A 352 11.50 -19.90 13.17
N LYS A 353 10.82 -18.97 13.83
CA LYS A 353 9.35 -18.82 13.72
C LYS A 353 8.94 -18.40 12.31
N LEU A 354 9.61 -17.41 11.74
CA LEU A 354 9.31 -16.93 10.39
C LEU A 354 9.54 -18.04 9.34
N CYS A 355 10.62 -18.81 9.46
CA CYS A 355 10.85 -19.99 8.61
C CYS A 355 9.73 -21.01 8.74
N ALA A 356 9.27 -21.32 9.96
CA ALA A 356 8.15 -22.23 10.19
C ALA A 356 6.86 -21.72 9.52
N GLU A 357 6.44 -20.49 9.84
CA GLU A 357 5.23 -19.86 9.29
C GLU A 357 5.24 -19.80 7.75
N THR A 358 6.41 -19.55 7.16
CA THR A 358 6.54 -19.49 5.70
C THR A 358 6.49 -20.89 5.08
N LEU A 359 7.20 -21.86 5.66
CA LEU A 359 7.25 -23.24 5.15
C LEU A 359 5.93 -24.00 5.30
N VAL A 360 5.06 -23.62 6.25
CA VAL A 360 3.70 -24.18 6.37
C VAL A 360 2.88 -23.93 5.11
N ILE A 361 3.14 -22.81 4.41
CA ILE A 361 2.40 -22.41 3.21
C ILE A 361 3.10 -22.90 1.95
N CYS A 362 4.41 -23.13 1.99
CA CYS A 362 5.17 -23.64 0.85
C CYS A 362 4.84 -25.10 0.53
N ASP A 363 5.17 -25.51 -0.70
CA ASP A 363 5.05 -26.91 -1.09
C ASP A 363 6.04 -27.79 -0.33
N ILE A 364 5.71 -29.07 -0.25
CA ILE A 364 6.50 -30.07 0.48
C ILE A 364 7.95 -30.20 -0.05
N ASP A 365 8.15 -29.92 -1.34
CA ASP A 365 9.46 -29.93 -1.97
C ASP A 365 10.33 -28.77 -1.49
N GLU A 366 9.75 -27.61 -1.21
CA GLU A 366 10.46 -26.46 -0.63
C GLU A 366 10.85 -26.72 0.83
N LEU A 367 10.00 -27.41 1.60
CA LEU A 367 10.35 -27.88 2.94
C LEU A 367 11.55 -28.84 2.90
N ARG A 368 11.55 -29.80 1.97
CA ARG A 368 12.68 -30.72 1.79
C ARG A 368 13.94 -29.95 1.39
N LYS A 369 13.85 -29.08 0.38
CA LYS A 369 14.94 -28.25 -0.12
C LYS A 369 15.55 -27.41 1.00
N PHE A 370 14.72 -26.76 1.81
CA PHE A 370 15.14 -25.97 2.96
C PHE A 370 16.03 -26.77 3.92
N TRP A 371 15.59 -27.97 4.32
CA TRP A 371 16.37 -28.78 5.26
C TRP A 371 17.63 -29.39 4.63
N GLU A 372 17.60 -29.78 3.36
CA GLU A 372 18.79 -30.24 2.65
C GLU A 372 19.87 -29.15 2.53
N GLU A 373 19.45 -27.93 2.18
CA GLU A 373 20.36 -26.79 2.06
C GLU A 373 20.88 -26.36 3.42
N ARG A 374 20.01 -26.35 4.44
CA ARG A 374 20.39 -26.08 5.81
C ARG A 374 21.37 -27.12 6.36
N SER A 375 21.20 -28.41 6.09
CA SER A 375 22.18 -29.45 6.47
C SER A 375 23.56 -29.21 5.85
N ARG A 376 23.62 -28.70 4.61
CA ARG A 376 24.90 -28.30 4.00
C ARG A 376 25.50 -27.06 4.67
N SER A 377 24.65 -26.07 4.98
CA SER A 377 25.08 -24.87 5.72
C SER A 377 25.57 -25.22 7.14
N TYR A 378 24.93 -26.16 7.82
CA TYR A 378 25.36 -26.70 9.12
C TYR A 378 26.75 -27.34 9.07
N ALA A 379 27.10 -28.01 7.97
CA ALA A 379 28.45 -28.53 7.80
C ALA A 379 29.51 -27.40 7.75
N MET A 380 29.09 -26.17 7.44
CA MET A 380 29.96 -24.99 7.42
C MET A 380 29.86 -24.13 8.70
N MET A 381 28.74 -24.17 9.42
CA MET A 381 28.51 -23.41 10.66
C MET A 381 28.35 -24.33 11.87
N THR A 382 29.37 -24.36 12.74
CA THR A 382 29.30 -25.07 14.02
C THR A 382 28.51 -24.26 15.03
N TYR A 383 27.19 -24.48 15.08
CA TYR A 383 26.35 -23.99 16.16
C TYR A 383 26.70 -24.70 17.48
N GLU A 384 26.61 -23.98 18.60
CA GLU A 384 26.54 -24.65 19.91
C GLU A 384 25.25 -25.49 19.98
N SER A 385 25.32 -26.69 20.56
CA SER A 385 24.18 -27.63 20.60
C SER A 385 22.92 -27.03 21.24
N GLY A 386 23.08 -26.13 22.20
CA GLY A 386 21.96 -25.40 22.83
C GLY A 386 21.22 -24.48 21.84
N VAL A 387 21.92 -23.88 20.89
CA VAL A 387 21.33 -22.97 19.89
C VAL A 387 20.49 -23.74 18.88
N GLN A 388 20.98 -24.90 18.44
CA GLN A 388 20.23 -25.76 17.53
C GLN A 388 18.93 -26.24 18.17
N SER A 389 19.01 -26.71 19.42
CA SER A 389 17.84 -27.14 20.18
C SER A 389 16.82 -26.01 20.35
N LEU A 390 17.28 -24.78 20.58
CA LEU A 390 16.42 -23.60 20.68
C LEU A 390 15.70 -23.30 19.35
N MET A 391 16.44 -23.22 18.25
CA MET A 391 15.87 -22.90 16.93
C MET A 391 14.88 -23.99 16.49
N TRP A 392 15.26 -25.26 16.64
CA TRP A 392 14.40 -26.39 16.34
C TRP A 392 13.15 -26.42 17.22
N GLY A 393 13.29 -26.14 18.51
CA GLY A 393 12.17 -26.03 19.45
C GLY A 393 11.17 -24.97 19.01
N CYS A 394 11.64 -23.75 18.73
CA CYS A 394 10.78 -22.66 18.26
C CYS A 394 10.13 -22.97 16.91
N PHE A 395 10.87 -23.57 15.97
CA PHE A 395 10.33 -23.98 14.67
C PHE A 395 9.17 -24.97 14.86
N ILE A 396 9.35 -26.02 15.66
CA ILE A 396 8.34 -27.06 15.87
C ILE A 396 7.13 -26.55 16.66
N GLU A 397 7.34 -25.69 17.65
CA GLU A 397 6.23 -25.06 18.39
C GLU A 397 5.35 -24.23 17.46
N THR A 398 5.95 -23.41 16.60
CA THR A 398 5.22 -22.60 15.62
C THR A 398 4.58 -23.46 14.53
N TRP A 399 5.32 -24.42 13.96
CA TRP A 399 4.77 -25.35 12.97
C TRP A 399 3.53 -26.08 13.51
N LYS A 400 3.54 -26.54 14.76
CA LYS A 400 2.39 -27.19 15.40
C LYS A 400 1.21 -26.26 15.64
N ALA A 401 1.46 -24.98 15.88
CA ALA A 401 0.39 -24.00 16.09
C ALA A 401 -0.37 -23.71 14.79
N ASP A 402 0.34 -23.69 13.65
CA ASP A 402 -0.19 -23.25 12.37
C ASP A 402 -0.61 -24.40 11.45
N THR A 403 -0.06 -25.61 11.65
CA THR A 403 -0.49 -26.78 10.88
C THR A 403 -1.65 -27.50 11.55
N GLU A 404 -2.85 -27.35 10.99
CA GLU A 404 -3.96 -28.29 11.22
C GLU A 404 -3.73 -29.67 10.56
N GLY A 405 -2.47 -30.12 10.44
CA GLY A 405 -2.14 -31.53 10.23
C GLY A 405 -2.01 -32.04 8.79
N SER A 406 -1.00 -31.56 8.02
CA SER A 406 -0.45 -32.42 6.96
C SER A 406 0.54 -33.42 7.58
N TRP A 407 0.18 -34.70 7.56
CA TRP A 407 1.04 -35.77 8.07
C TRP A 407 2.31 -35.90 7.21
N GLU A 408 2.25 -35.47 5.96
CA GLU A 408 3.36 -35.47 5.02
C GLU A 408 4.49 -34.53 5.49
N GLY A 409 4.16 -33.30 5.88
CA GLY A 409 5.13 -32.36 6.44
C GLY A 409 5.75 -32.88 7.72
N THR A 410 4.94 -33.48 8.60
CA THR A 410 5.43 -34.14 9.83
C THR A 410 6.39 -35.28 9.52
N THR A 411 6.13 -36.07 8.49
CA THR A 411 6.99 -37.19 8.08
C THR A 411 8.35 -36.70 7.60
N ILE A 412 8.40 -35.58 6.86
CA ILE A 412 9.67 -34.96 6.47
C ILE A 412 10.42 -34.46 7.69
N LEU A 413 9.74 -33.79 8.63
CA LEU A 413 10.38 -33.28 9.84
C LEU A 413 10.99 -34.40 10.70
N LEU A 414 10.38 -35.59 10.71
CA LEU A 414 10.93 -36.79 11.39
C LEU A 414 12.15 -37.39 10.66
N GLY A 415 12.31 -37.12 9.37
CA GLY A 415 13.41 -37.61 8.55
C GLY A 415 14.65 -36.71 8.55
N ILE A 416 14.60 -35.54 9.19
CA ILE A 416 15.74 -34.62 9.27
C ILE A 416 16.79 -35.22 10.20
N PRO A 417 18.05 -35.39 9.75
CA PRO A 417 19.11 -35.90 10.61
C PRO A 417 19.45 -34.89 11.72
N PHE A 418 19.24 -35.30 12.97
CA PHE A 418 19.74 -34.61 14.16
C PHE A 418 21.08 -35.26 14.54
N GLU A 419 22.16 -34.85 13.88
CA GLU A 419 23.52 -35.23 14.28
C GLU A 419 24.17 -34.19 15.19
#